data_AF-A0A833Y4N3-F1
#
_entry.id   AF-A0A833Y4N3-F1
#
_cell.length_a   1.000
_cell.length_b   1.000
_cell.length_c   1.000
_cell.angle_alpha   90.00
_cell.angle_beta   90.00
_cell.angle_gamma   90.00
#
_symmetry.space_group_name_H-M   'P 1'
#
loop_
_entity.id
_entity.type
_entity.pdbx_description
1 polymer ?
#
loop_
_entity_poly.entity_id
_entity_poly.type
_entity_poly.pdbx_seq_one_letter_code
_entity_poly.pdbx_strand_id
1 'polypeptide(L)'
;MAWEVKEECLKVVGEAWQNAGITDCQAKSLRTQLDLCQKGLMTWRQTLKQQEDQIVKNGILNIGHLQNYGTGEHVAAMKQFQEEVVNAIIANDMKWKQRAKQHWLKHGDRNTQYFHMQAS
;
A
#
# COMPACT_ATOMS: atom_id res chain seq x y z
N MET A 1 -4.41 -1.99 -10.03
CA MET A 1 -4.30 -2.21 -8.56
C MET A 1 -4.54 -0.90 -7.83
N ALA A 2 -4.99 -0.89 -6.57
CA ALA A 2 -5.43 0.34 -5.87
C ALA A 2 -4.37 1.47 -5.71
N TRP A 3 -3.09 1.22 -6.06
CA TRP A 3 -2.04 2.24 -6.06
C TRP A 3 -2.02 3.10 -7.33
N GLU A 4 -2.61 2.65 -8.44
CA GLU A 4 -2.68 3.40 -9.71
C GLU A 4 -3.64 4.61 -9.64
N VAL A 5 -4.53 4.63 -8.64
CA VAL A 5 -5.53 5.69 -8.45
C VAL A 5 -4.97 6.86 -7.64
N LYS A 6 -3.81 6.69 -6.99
CA LYS A 6 -3.21 7.76 -6.18
C LYS A 6 -2.43 8.71 -7.08
N GLU A 7 -2.82 9.98 -7.08
CA GLU A 7 -2.18 11.08 -7.82
C GLU A 7 -0.66 11.17 -7.55
N GLU A 8 -0.24 10.80 -6.35
CA GLU A 8 1.17 10.72 -5.96
C GLU A 8 1.99 9.72 -6.80
N CYS A 9 1.37 8.65 -7.32
CA CYS A 9 2.05 7.70 -8.19
C CYS A 9 2.49 8.35 -9.51
N LEU A 10 1.63 9.20 -10.08
CA LEU A 10 1.92 9.92 -11.32
C LEU A 10 3.07 10.91 -11.10
N LYS A 11 3.09 11.56 -9.93
CA LYS A 11 4.17 12.47 -9.55
C LYS A 11 5.52 11.74 -9.48
N VAL A 12 5.58 10.59 -8.80
CA VAL A 12 6.81 9.78 -8.69
C VAL A 12 7.32 9.33 -10.06
N VAL A 13 6.42 8.93 -10.97
CA VAL A 13 6.79 8.55 -12.33
C VAL A 13 7.28 9.75 -13.14
N GLY A 14 6.60 10.89 -13.05
CA GLY A 14 6.98 12.13 -13.72
C GLY A 14 8.36 12.62 -13.29
N GLU A 15 8.63 12.64 -11.99
CA GLU A 15 9.93 13.01 -11.42
C GLU A 15 11.03 12.06 -11.91
N ALA A 16 10.78 10.75 -11.91
CA ALA A 16 11.75 9.78 -12.43
C ALA A 16 12.06 10.00 -13.92
N TRP A 17 11.07 10.43 -14.73
CA TRP A 17 11.23 10.60 -16.17
C TRP A 17 11.99 11.88 -16.51
N GLN A 18 11.80 12.92 -15.70
CA GLN A 18 12.52 14.20 -15.82
C GLN A 18 13.97 14.10 -15.35
N ASN A 19 14.24 13.26 -14.35
CA ASN A 19 15.57 13.14 -13.73
C ASN A 19 16.57 12.29 -14.53
N ALA A 20 16.13 11.58 -15.56
CA ALA A 20 17.06 10.91 -16.47
C ALA A 20 17.60 11.94 -17.47
N GLY A 21 18.84 12.38 -17.26
CA GLY A 21 19.51 13.32 -18.15
C GLY A 21 19.48 12.85 -19.61
N ILE A 22 19.41 13.83 -20.53
CA ILE A 22 19.49 13.59 -21.97
C ILE A 22 20.85 12.95 -22.26
N THR A 23 20.82 11.69 -22.72
CA THR A 23 22.03 10.92 -23.05
C THR A 23 22.03 10.65 -24.55
N ASP A 24 23.21 10.63 -25.18
CA ASP A 24 23.39 10.37 -26.63
C ASP A 24 22.82 9.02 -27.12
N CYS A 25 22.49 8.11 -26.19
CA CYS A 25 21.89 6.82 -26.51
C CYS A 25 20.53 6.67 -25.83
N GLN A 26 19.49 6.73 -26.65
CA GLN A 26 18.08 6.60 -26.25
C GLN A 26 17.83 5.34 -25.41
N ALA A 27 18.44 4.20 -25.77
CA ALA A 27 18.30 2.95 -25.02
C ALA A 27 18.88 3.00 -23.61
N LYS A 28 19.98 3.73 -23.37
CA LYS A 28 20.52 3.89 -22.00
C LYS A 28 19.67 4.88 -21.21
N SER A 29 19.21 5.97 -21.83
CA SER A 29 18.31 6.93 -21.16
C SER A 29 17.02 6.25 -20.69
N LEU A 30 16.41 5.40 -21.51
CA LEU A 30 15.20 4.65 -21.16
C LEU A 30 15.46 3.68 -19.99
N ARG A 31 16.59 2.96 -20.00
CA ARG A 31 16.95 2.06 -18.88
C ARG A 31 17.13 2.82 -17.57
N THR A 32 17.79 3.97 -17.61
CA THR A 32 17.98 4.84 -16.44
C THR A 32 16.65 5.39 -15.94
N GLN A 33 15.75 5.82 -16.83
CA GLN A 33 14.39 6.21 -16.46
C GLN A 33 13.70 5.07 -15.72
N LEU A 34 13.61 3.89 -16.33
CA LEU A 34 12.96 2.72 -15.72
C LEU A 34 13.51 2.37 -14.33
N ASP A 35 14.84 2.40 -14.15
CA ASP A 35 15.49 2.16 -12.85
C ASP A 35 15.12 3.23 -11.81
N LEU A 36 15.12 4.51 -12.20
CA LEU A 36 14.68 5.60 -11.34
C LEU A 36 13.19 5.48 -10.96
N CYS A 37 12.32 5.07 -11.88
CA CYS A 37 10.92 4.80 -11.57
C CYS A 37 10.80 3.67 -10.56
N GLN A 38 11.49 2.56 -10.81
CA GLN A 38 11.43 1.41 -9.92
C GLN A 38 11.83 1.81 -8.50
N LYS A 39 12.94 2.53 -8.35
CA LYS A 39 13.42 3.03 -7.06
C LYS A 39 12.44 4.01 -6.43
N GLY A 40 11.95 4.98 -7.20
CA GLY A 40 10.98 5.97 -6.73
C GLY A 40 9.69 5.33 -6.23
N LEU A 41 9.11 4.42 -7.03
CA LEU A 41 7.89 3.69 -6.67
C LEU A 41 8.08 2.78 -5.45
N MET A 42 9.25 2.15 -5.32
CA MET A 42 9.57 1.32 -4.15
C MET A 42 9.66 2.17 -2.87
N THR A 43 10.33 3.31 -2.93
CA THR A 43 10.42 4.26 -1.80
C THR A 43 9.05 4.80 -1.44
N TRP A 44 8.30 5.31 -2.42
CA TRP A 44 6.94 5.83 -2.20
C TRP A 44 6.02 4.78 -1.59
N ARG A 45 6.06 3.54 -2.10
CA ARG A 45 5.30 2.42 -1.53
C ARG A 45 5.67 2.15 -0.07
N GLN A 46 6.96 2.23 0.26
CA GLN A 46 7.43 2.04 1.63
C GLN A 46 6.96 3.18 2.54
N THR A 47 7.03 4.43 2.09
CA THR A 47 6.51 5.59 2.81
C THR A 47 5.01 5.50 3.05
N LEU A 48 4.24 5.12 2.04
CA LEU A 48 2.80 4.90 2.19
C LEU A 48 2.48 3.85 3.25
N LYS A 49 3.21 2.72 3.24
CA LYS A 49 3.05 1.69 4.26
C LYS A 49 3.36 2.23 5.66
N GLN A 50 4.45 2.98 5.81
CA GLN A 50 4.82 3.59 7.09
C GLN A 50 3.75 4.58 7.58
N GLN A 51 3.16 5.38 6.69
CA GLN A 51 2.05 6.28 7.03
C GLN A 51 0.82 5.49 7.49
N GLU A 52 0.42 4.44 6.75
CA GLU A 52 -0.68 3.54 7.14
C GLU A 52 -0.44 2.94 8.53
N ASP A 53 0.76 2.42 8.80
CA ASP A 53 1.14 1.83 10.09
C ASP A 53 1.14 2.89 11.21
N GLN A 54 1.57 4.12 10.91
CA GLN A 54 1.62 5.21 11.88
C GLN A 54 0.22 5.71 12.27
N ILE A 55 -0.74 5.73 11.35
CA ILE A 55 -2.15 6.07 11.67
C ILE A 55 -2.70 5.09 12.70
N VAL A 56 -2.51 3.79 12.47
CA VAL A 56 -2.98 2.75 13.40
C VAL A 56 -2.27 2.89 14.76
N LYS A 57 -0.94 3.05 14.76
CA LYS A 57 -0.16 3.18 16.00
C LYS A 57 -0.55 4.41 16.80
N ASN A 58 -0.63 5.58 16.16
CA ASN A 58 -0.99 6.83 16.83
C ASN A 58 -2.43 6.80 17.32
N GLY A 59 -3.37 6.28 16.53
CA GLY A 59 -4.76 6.15 16.93
C GLY A 59 -4.91 5.28 18.17
N ILE A 60 -4.25 4.11 18.23
CA ILE A 60 -4.26 3.24 19.41
C ILE A 60 -3.66 3.93 20.64
N LEU A 61 -2.52 4.62 20.48
CA LEU A 61 -1.89 5.36 21.58
C LEU A 61 -2.78 6.48 22.11
N ASN A 62 -3.40 7.25 21.23
CA ASN A 62 -4.31 8.33 21.61
C ASN A 62 -5.57 7.80 22.28
N ILE A 63 -6.16 6.71 21.79
CA ILE A 63 -7.30 6.05 22.45
C ILE A 63 -6.90 5.59 23.85
N GLY A 64 -5.76 4.91 24.01
CA GLY A 64 -5.30 4.46 25.33
C GLY A 64 -5.03 5.62 26.28
N HIS A 65 -4.46 6.72 25.79
CA HIS A 65 -4.25 7.93 26.58
C HIS A 65 -5.59 8.54 27.05
N LEU A 66 -6.55 8.70 26.13
CA LEU A 66 -7.86 9.25 26.45
C LEU A 66 -8.70 8.33 27.34
N GLN A 67 -8.51 7.01 27.27
CA GLN A 67 -9.16 6.07 28.20
C GLN A 67 -8.62 6.18 29.63
N ASN A 68 -7.32 6.45 29.79
CA ASN A 68 -6.68 6.53 31.11
C ASN A 68 -6.81 7.90 31.77
N TYR A 69 -6.81 8.98 30.97
CA TYR A 69 -6.71 10.36 31.48
C TYR A 69 -7.82 11.29 30.98
N GLY A 70 -8.73 10.80 30.14
CA GLY A 70 -9.75 11.64 29.52
C GLY A 70 -10.94 11.92 30.43
N THR A 71 -11.45 13.15 30.37
CA THR A 71 -12.78 13.54 30.82
C THR A 71 -13.84 13.27 29.74
N GLY A 72 -15.13 13.41 30.09
CA GLY A 72 -16.26 13.21 29.17
C GLY A 72 -16.22 14.07 27.89
N GLU A 73 -15.49 15.19 27.92
CA GLU A 73 -15.31 16.08 26.76
C GLU A 73 -14.47 15.46 25.64
N HIS A 74 -13.70 14.41 25.94
CA HIS A 74 -12.83 13.74 24.96
C HIS A 74 -13.48 12.53 24.27
N VAL A 75 -14.73 12.20 24.59
CA VAL A 75 -15.44 11.07 23.97
C VAL A 75 -15.55 11.25 22.46
N ALA A 76 -15.79 12.47 21.98
CA ALA A 76 -15.85 12.77 20.55
C ALA A 76 -14.50 12.52 19.84
N ALA A 77 -13.40 13.00 20.43
CA ALA A 77 -12.05 12.79 19.89
C ALA A 77 -11.66 11.30 19.91
N MET A 78 -12.00 10.58 20.98
CA MET A 78 -11.75 9.14 21.07
C MET A 78 -12.51 8.37 19.98
N LYS A 79 -13.78 8.73 19.73
CA LYS A 79 -14.58 8.13 18.66
C LYS A 79 -13.96 8.40 17.29
N GLN A 80 -13.47 9.62 17.04
CA GLN A 80 -12.79 9.94 15.79
C GLN A 80 -11.54 9.07 15.58
N PHE A 81 -10.67 8.94 16.59
CA PHE A 81 -9.49 8.07 16.47
C PHE A 81 -9.86 6.60 16.25
N GLN A 82 -10.94 6.12 16.88
CA GLN A 82 -11.44 4.77 16.63
C GLN A 82 -11.89 4.58 15.18
N GLU A 83 -12.64 5.53 14.63
CA GLU A 83 -13.09 5.49 13.23
C GLU A 83 -11.89 5.51 12.26
N GLU A 84 -10.89 6.35 12.50
CA GLU A 84 -9.66 6.40 11.70
C GLU A 84 -8.90 5.07 11.71
N VAL A 85 -8.72 4.46 12.89
CA VAL A 85 -8.04 3.16 13.05
C VAL A 85 -8.82 2.04 12.35
N VAL A 86 -10.13 1.98 12.56
CA VAL A 86 -10.99 0.96 11.94
C VAL A 86 -10.95 1.07 10.42
N ASN A 87 -11.06 2.29 9.88
CA ASN A 87 -10.99 2.51 8.43
C ASN A 87 -9.64 2.07 7.85
N ALA A 88 -8.53 2.38 8.53
CA ALA A 88 -7.19 1.96 8.10
C ALA A 88 -7.03 0.43 8.11
N ILE A 89 -7.57 -0.26 9.13
CA ILE A 89 -7.53 -1.72 9.23
C ILE A 89 -8.37 -2.36 8.11
N ILE A 90 -9.59 -1.86 7.86
CA ILE A 90 -10.47 -2.37 6.80
C ILE A 90 -9.82 -2.20 5.42
N ALA A 91 -9.21 -1.06 5.13
CA ALA A 91 -8.50 -0.83 3.88
C ALA A 91 -7.34 -1.82 3.70
N ASN A 92 -6.59 -2.10 4.76
CA ASN A 92 -5.52 -3.09 4.75
C ASN A 92 -6.04 -4.52 4.55
N ASP A 93 -7.13 -4.90 5.20
CA ASP A 93 -7.77 -6.21 5.01
C ASP A 93 -8.22 -6.41 3.56
N MET A 94 -8.87 -5.41 2.95
CA MET A 94 -9.25 -5.45 1.53
C MET A 94 -8.03 -5.64 0.61
N LYS A 95 -6.95 -4.89 0.86
CA LYS A 95 -5.68 -4.99 0.12
C LYS A 95 -5.05 -6.38 0.26
N TRP A 96 -5.08 -6.98 1.45
CA TRP A 96 -4.61 -8.34 1.67
C TRP A 96 -5.47 -9.39 0.99
N LYS A 97 -6.80 -9.26 1.04
CA LYS A 97 -7.74 -10.14 0.31
C LYS A 97 -7.50 -10.11 -1.20
N GLN A 98 -7.31 -8.92 -1.78
CA GLN A 98 -6.98 -8.78 -3.20
C GLN A 98 -5.67 -9.50 -3.56
N ARG A 99 -4.62 -9.34 -2.75
CA ARG A 99 -3.33 -10.01 -2.95
C ARG A 99 -3.43 -11.52 -2.80
N ALA A 100 -4.15 -12.01 -1.80
CA ALA A 100 -4.39 -13.42 -1.61
C ALA A 100 -5.11 -14.02 -2.83
N LYS A 101 -6.14 -13.35 -3.35
CA LYS A 101 -6.84 -13.75 -4.58
C LYS A 101 -5.90 -13.77 -5.80
N GLN A 102 -5.09 -12.73 -6.00
CA GLN A 102 -4.10 -12.71 -7.09
C GLN A 102 -3.08 -13.85 -6.98
N HIS A 103 -2.58 -14.10 -5.78
CA HIS A 103 -1.65 -15.20 -5.52
C HIS A 103 -2.30 -16.55 -5.80
N TRP A 104 -3.54 -16.76 -5.35
CA TRP A 104 -4.33 -17.95 -5.64
C TRP A 104 -4.56 -18.13 -7.14
N LEU A 105 -4.95 -17.09 -7.87
CA LEU A 105 -5.14 -17.19 -9.33
C LEU A 105 -3.83 -17.52 -10.07
N LYS A 106 -2.69 -17.03 -9.57
CA LYS A 106 -1.38 -17.29 -10.20
C LYS A 106 -0.85 -18.71 -9.93
N HIS A 107 -1.12 -19.27 -8.74
CA HIS A 107 -0.50 -20.52 -8.29
C HIS A 107 -1.48 -21.67 -8.04
N GLY A 108 -2.77 -21.38 -7.89
CA GLY A 108 -3.83 -22.31 -7.50
C GLY A 108 -4.28 -23.26 -8.60
N ASP A 109 -3.97 -22.98 -9.87
CA ASP A 109 -4.28 -23.89 -10.99
C ASP A 109 -3.47 -25.20 -10.95
N ARG A 110 -2.38 -25.24 -10.18
CA ARG A 110 -1.66 -26.49 -9.90
C ARG A 110 -2.45 -27.45 -9.02
N ASN A 111 -3.37 -26.95 -8.21
CA ASN A 111 -4.19 -27.79 -7.34
C ASN A 111 -5.34 -28.45 -8.11
N THR A 112 -5.94 -27.75 -9.07
CA THR A 112 -6.99 -28.28 -9.95
C THR A 112 -6.50 -29.42 -10.82
N GLN A 113 -5.28 -29.37 -11.37
CA GLN A 113 -4.72 -30.49 -12.16
C GLN A 113 -4.67 -31.80 -11.36
N TYR A 114 -4.28 -31.75 -10.08
CA TYR A 114 -4.27 -32.93 -9.21
C TYR A 114 -5.69 -33.49 -9.01
N PHE A 115 -6.68 -32.64 -8.74
CA PHE A 115 -8.06 -33.06 -8.57
C PHE A 115 -8.70 -33.56 -9.87
N HIS A 116 -8.36 -32.97 -11.02
CA HIS A 116 -8.81 -33.45 -12.33
C HIS A 116 -8.20 -34.80 -12.69
N MET A 117 -6.94 -35.04 -12.35
CA MET A 117 -6.25 -36.32 -12.57
C MET A 117 -6.72 -37.44 -11.63
N GLN A 118 -7.17 -37.11 -10.42
CA GLN A 118 -7.73 -38.08 -9.46
C GLN A 118 -9.22 -38.37 -9.69
N ALA A 119 -9.90 -37.56 -10.50
CA ALA A 119 -11.32 -37.74 -10.83
C ALA A 119 -11.56 -38.30 -12.25
N SER A 120 -10.49 -38.69 -12.96
CA SER A 120 -10.53 -39.38 -14.26
C SER A 120 -10.21 -40.87 -14.06
#